data_AF-A0A7X9KP94-F1
#
_entry.id   AF-A0A7X9KP94-F1
#
_cell.length_a   1.000
_cell.length_b   1.000
_cell.length_c   1.000
_cell.angle_alpha   90.00
_cell.angle_beta   90.00
_cell.angle_gamma   90.00
#
_symmetry.space_group_name_H-M   'P 1'
#
loop_
_entity.id
_entity.type
_entity.pdbx_description
1 polymer ?
#
loop_
_entity_poly.entity_id
_entity_poly.type
_entity_poly.pdbx_seq_one_letter_code
_entity_poly.pdbx_strand_id
1 'polypeptide(L)'
;MKPNIFIIALSLSFIYGCNTNEAKVDSSLKKYFDAKKVDGCFAFLDNSNGKITVYNFAMDTTRFLPASTFKIVNGLIALETGTATDENMPIKWNGNKVYFPNGKEATDWNKDLTFKEAFKASAVPYFQELARRIGKDTLQLWLDSLGYGTKKISGPVDSFWLNNTLKISPDEQLGLLK
;
A
#
# COMPACT_ATOMS: atom_id res chain seq x y z
N MET A 1 -70.37 9.14 -11.96
CA MET A 1 -69.37 8.33 -12.68
C MET A 1 -68.33 9.26 -13.32
N LYS A 2 -67.19 9.50 -12.64
CA LYS A 2 -65.92 10.01 -13.20
C LYS A 2 -64.80 9.58 -12.24
N PRO A 3 -63.83 8.74 -12.66
CA PRO A 3 -62.71 8.37 -11.82
C PRO A 3 -61.60 9.42 -11.95
N ASN A 4 -61.19 10.03 -10.84
CA ASN A 4 -59.98 10.86 -10.83
C ASN A 4 -58.77 9.95 -10.57
N ILE A 5 -58.02 9.72 -11.63
CA ILE A 5 -56.74 9.03 -11.64
C ILE A 5 -55.72 9.88 -10.89
N PHE A 6 -55.22 9.38 -9.75
CA PHE A 6 -54.03 9.93 -9.10
C PHE A 6 -52.80 9.55 -9.93
N ILE A 7 -52.24 10.53 -10.64
CA ILE A 7 -50.96 10.36 -11.35
C ILE A 7 -49.85 10.44 -10.30
N ILE A 8 -49.18 9.32 -10.05
CA ILE A 8 -47.93 9.29 -9.29
C ILE A 8 -46.85 9.85 -10.21
N ALA A 9 -46.42 11.09 -9.95
CA ALA A 9 -45.26 11.68 -10.60
C ALA A 9 -44.00 10.99 -10.03
N LEU A 10 -43.48 10.00 -10.76
CA LEU A 10 -42.18 9.39 -10.47
C LEU A 10 -41.09 10.40 -10.85
N SER A 11 -40.63 11.19 -9.88
CA SER A 11 -39.50 12.08 -10.05
C SER A 11 -38.23 11.24 -10.30
N LEU A 12 -37.78 11.16 -11.56
CA LEU A 12 -36.43 10.72 -11.89
C LEU A 12 -35.45 11.75 -11.32
N SER A 13 -34.98 11.51 -10.10
CA SER A 13 -33.81 12.19 -9.56
C SER A 13 -32.60 11.72 -10.38
N PHE A 14 -32.15 12.57 -11.30
CA PHE A 14 -30.83 12.42 -11.93
C PHE A 14 -29.79 12.45 -10.82
N ILE A 15 -29.24 11.28 -10.50
CA ILE A 15 -28.06 11.13 -9.66
C ILE A 15 -26.92 11.72 -10.52
N TYR A 16 -26.59 13.01 -10.32
CA TYR A 16 -25.40 13.59 -10.92
C TYR A 16 -24.20 12.81 -10.42
N GLY A 17 -23.57 12.12 -11.36
CA GLY A 17 -22.50 11.15 -11.12
C GLY A 17 -21.35 11.76 -10.34
N CYS A 18 -20.73 10.89 -9.55
CA CYS A 18 -19.42 11.13 -8.95
C CYS A 18 -18.47 11.66 -10.04
N ASN A 19 -17.98 12.89 -9.90
CA ASN A 19 -16.92 13.41 -10.75
C ASN A 19 -15.65 12.61 -10.42
N THR A 20 -15.45 11.49 -11.12
CA THR A 20 -14.15 10.87 -11.16
C THR A 20 -13.24 11.84 -11.90
N ASN A 21 -12.28 12.46 -11.21
CA ASN A 21 -11.20 13.16 -11.90
C ASN A 21 -10.51 12.14 -12.79
N GLU A 22 -10.81 12.19 -14.09
CA GLU A 22 -10.25 11.26 -15.05
C GLU A 22 -8.74 11.46 -15.08
N ALA A 23 -8.00 10.36 -14.89
CA ALA A 23 -6.55 10.40 -14.90
C ALA A 23 -6.06 10.83 -16.29
N LYS A 24 -5.27 11.90 -16.35
CA LYS A 24 -4.64 12.33 -17.58
C LYS A 24 -3.45 11.42 -17.88
N VAL A 25 -3.48 10.72 -19.01
CA VAL A 25 -2.33 9.96 -19.48
C VAL A 25 -1.27 10.89 -20.07
N ASP A 26 -0.05 10.86 -19.53
CA ASP A 26 1.11 11.62 -20.01
C ASP A 26 2.19 10.68 -20.55
N SER A 27 2.10 10.37 -21.85
CA SER A 27 3.09 9.54 -22.54
C SER A 27 4.46 10.22 -22.69
N SER A 28 4.59 11.54 -22.43
CA SER A 28 5.87 12.23 -22.53
C SER A 28 6.86 11.81 -21.45
N LEU A 29 6.37 11.22 -20.35
CA LEU A 29 7.18 10.66 -19.27
C LEU A 29 7.94 9.39 -19.68
N LYS A 30 7.52 8.72 -20.77
CA LYS A 30 8.18 7.50 -21.30
C LYS A 30 9.68 7.67 -21.48
N LYS A 31 10.12 8.86 -21.90
CA LYS A 31 11.55 9.16 -22.14
C LYS A 31 12.44 8.90 -20.93
N TYR A 32 11.93 9.06 -19.69
CA TYR A 32 12.71 8.84 -18.47
C TYR A 32 12.93 7.34 -18.18
N PHE A 33 11.94 6.51 -18.53
CA PHE A 33 12.01 5.05 -18.41
C PHE A 33 12.87 4.45 -19.54
N ASP A 34 12.70 4.92 -20.78
CA ASP A 34 13.50 4.51 -21.94
C ASP A 34 14.99 4.81 -21.74
N ALA A 35 15.31 5.98 -21.18
CA ALA A 35 16.70 6.35 -20.87
C ALA A 35 17.39 5.39 -19.88
N LYS A 36 16.62 4.64 -19.10
CA LYS A 36 17.11 3.62 -18.16
C LYS A 36 16.88 2.19 -18.64
N LYS A 37 16.28 1.99 -19.81
CA LYS A 37 15.95 0.69 -20.40
C LYS A 37 15.12 -0.19 -19.46
N VAL A 38 14.11 0.41 -18.83
CA VAL A 38 13.19 -0.28 -17.93
C VAL A 38 11.75 -0.02 -18.34
N ASP A 39 10.88 -1.00 -18.11
CA ASP A 39 9.44 -0.80 -18.11
C ASP A 39 8.99 -0.30 -16.73
N GLY A 40 8.00 0.60 -16.71
CA GLY A 40 7.47 1.14 -15.48
C GLY A 40 6.21 1.96 -15.70
N CYS A 41 5.59 2.37 -14.60
CA CYS A 41 4.51 3.36 -14.57
C CYS A 41 4.87 4.49 -13.61
N PHE A 42 4.08 5.56 -13.67
CA PHE A 42 4.16 6.67 -12.74
C PHE A 42 2.77 7.26 -12.56
N ALA A 43 2.37 7.54 -11.33
CA ALA A 43 1.15 8.25 -11.02
C ALA A 43 1.45 9.41 -10.07
N PHE A 44 0.80 10.55 -10.31
CA PHE A 44 0.93 11.75 -9.50
C PHE A 44 -0.43 12.37 -9.27
N LEU A 45 -0.79 12.56 -8.00
CA LEU A 45 -1.95 13.32 -7.57
C LEU A 45 -1.50 14.72 -7.14
N ASP A 46 -2.02 15.74 -7.83
CA ASP A 46 -1.93 17.11 -7.38
C ASP A 46 -3.07 17.40 -6.39
N ASN A 47 -2.73 17.45 -5.09
CA ASN A 47 -3.74 17.66 -4.04
C ASN A 47 -4.42 19.04 -4.10
N SER A 48 -3.83 20.03 -4.79
CA SER A 48 -4.40 21.38 -4.88
C SER A 48 -5.65 21.45 -5.74
N ASN A 49 -5.76 20.57 -6.73
CA ASN A 49 -6.84 20.57 -7.73
C ASN A 49 -7.40 19.18 -8.01
N GLY A 50 -6.89 18.15 -7.34
CA GLY A 50 -7.31 16.76 -7.45
C GLY A 50 -6.95 16.09 -8.77
N LYS A 51 -6.15 16.72 -9.65
CA LYS A 51 -5.77 16.14 -10.94
C LYS A 51 -4.79 15.00 -10.75
N ILE A 52 -5.03 13.91 -11.46
CA ILE A 52 -4.16 12.76 -11.51
C ILE A 52 -3.47 12.71 -12.87
N THR A 53 -2.15 12.60 -12.89
CA THR A 53 -1.36 12.36 -14.10
C THR A 53 -0.75 10.96 -14.02
N VAL A 54 -0.93 10.15 -15.07
CA VAL A 54 -0.45 8.77 -15.12
C VAL A 54 0.38 8.52 -16.37
N TYR A 55 1.48 7.81 -16.24
CA TYR A 55 2.20 7.17 -17.34
C TYR A 55 2.08 5.65 -17.22
N ASN A 56 1.81 4.98 -18.35
CA ASN A 56 1.59 3.53 -18.44
C ASN A 56 0.42 3.05 -17.55
N PHE A 57 -0.79 3.51 -17.89
CA PHE A 57 -2.02 3.21 -17.16
C PHE A 57 -2.31 1.70 -16.99
N ALA A 58 -1.93 0.88 -17.98
CA ALA A 58 -2.11 -0.57 -17.91
C ALA A 58 -1.27 -1.19 -16.78
N MET A 59 -0.02 -0.74 -16.61
CA MET A 59 0.82 -1.19 -15.49
C MET A 59 0.39 -0.54 -14.17
N ASP A 60 -0.05 0.71 -14.19
CA ASP A 60 -0.54 1.44 -13.01
C ASP A 60 -1.72 0.74 -12.30
N THR A 61 -2.56 0.06 -13.07
CA THR A 61 -3.71 -0.71 -12.59
C THR A 61 -3.43 -2.21 -12.42
N THR A 62 -2.19 -2.64 -12.67
CA THR A 62 -1.76 -4.02 -12.46
C THR A 62 -1.25 -4.21 -11.04
N ARG A 63 -1.70 -5.27 -10.34
CA ARG A 63 -1.26 -5.56 -8.97
C ARG A 63 0.09 -6.28 -8.92
N PHE A 64 1.02 -5.75 -8.14
CA PHE A 64 2.35 -6.30 -7.89
C PHE A 64 2.56 -6.62 -6.41
N LEU A 65 3.60 -7.40 -6.11
CA LEU A 65 4.08 -7.58 -4.74
C LEU A 65 4.48 -6.21 -4.15
N PRO A 66 3.97 -5.80 -2.98
CA PRO A 66 4.30 -4.50 -2.38
C PRO A 66 5.75 -4.42 -1.88
N ALA A 67 6.36 -5.56 -1.55
CA ALA A 67 7.65 -5.61 -0.88
C ALA A 67 7.67 -4.69 0.35
N SER A 68 8.75 -3.94 0.52
CA SER A 68 8.96 -3.06 1.67
C SER A 68 8.06 -1.83 1.74
N THR A 69 7.28 -1.50 0.69
CA THR A 69 6.26 -0.43 0.81
C THR A 69 5.19 -0.77 1.85
N PHE A 70 4.95 -2.07 2.08
CA PHE A 70 4.03 -2.57 3.11
C PHE A 70 4.42 -2.14 4.54
N LYS A 71 5.67 -1.72 4.77
CA LYS A 71 6.10 -1.20 6.08
C LYS A 71 5.28 0.01 6.54
N ILE A 72 4.69 0.77 5.61
CA ILE A 72 3.76 1.87 5.94
C ILE A 72 2.55 1.31 6.68
N VAL A 73 1.85 0.34 6.10
CA VAL A 73 0.65 -0.27 6.69
C VAL A 73 0.97 -1.10 7.93
N ASN A 74 2.00 -1.94 7.88
CA ASN A 74 2.43 -2.72 9.04
C ASN A 74 2.78 -1.80 10.23
N GLY A 75 3.46 -0.69 9.94
CA GLY A 75 3.78 0.33 10.93
C GLY A 75 2.56 1.03 11.53
N LEU A 76 1.61 1.46 10.69
CA LEU A 76 0.35 2.07 11.14
C LEU A 76 -0.44 1.11 12.03
N ILE A 77 -0.57 -0.16 11.61
CA ILE A 77 -1.24 -1.19 12.41
C ILE A 77 -0.53 -1.39 13.74
N ALA A 78 0.80 -1.48 13.74
CA ALA A 78 1.57 -1.65 14.97
C ALA A 78 1.33 -0.53 15.98
N LEU A 79 1.27 0.73 15.52
CA LEU A 79 1.00 1.90 16.36
C LEU A 79 -0.44 1.87 16.87
N GLU A 80 -1.41 1.62 15.99
CA GLU A 80 -2.83 1.59 16.32
C GLU A 80 -3.18 0.49 17.32
N THR A 81 -2.54 -0.68 17.22
CA THR A 81 -2.74 -1.80 18.16
C THR A 81 -1.87 -1.69 19.42
N GLY A 82 -1.07 -0.62 19.55
CA GLY A 82 -0.11 -0.45 20.66
C GLY A 82 1.02 -1.49 20.69
N THR A 83 1.21 -2.26 19.61
CA THR A 83 2.35 -3.19 19.46
C THR A 83 3.67 -2.44 19.32
N ALA A 84 3.63 -1.27 18.68
CA ALA A 84 4.67 -0.26 18.75
C ALA A 84 4.17 0.92 19.59
N THR A 85 4.95 1.36 20.57
CA THR A 85 4.56 2.48 21.44
C THR A 85 4.71 3.82 20.74
N ASP A 86 5.79 3.98 19.96
CA ASP A 86 6.14 5.18 19.21
C ASP A 86 7.26 4.85 18.22
N GLU A 87 7.81 5.87 17.55
CA GLU A 87 8.90 5.70 16.60
C GLU A 87 10.26 5.33 17.24
N ASN A 88 10.37 5.44 18.57
CA ASN A 88 11.59 5.18 19.35
C ASN A 88 11.58 3.79 20.01
N MET A 89 10.50 3.01 19.87
CA MET A 89 10.41 1.65 20.43
C MET A 89 11.54 0.75 19.89
N PRO A 90 12.42 0.22 20.76
CA PRO A 90 13.51 -0.64 20.32
C PRO A 90 13.03 -2.08 20.13
N ILE A 91 13.56 -2.74 19.09
CA ILE A 91 13.57 -4.20 18.99
C ILE A 91 15.04 -4.63 19.01
N LYS A 92 15.34 -5.52 19.96
CA LYS A 92 16.70 -6.03 20.17
C LYS A 92 17.14 -6.93 19.02
N TRP A 93 18.39 -6.80 18.62
CA TRP A 93 18.99 -7.71 17.66
C TRP A 93 19.17 -9.09 18.30
N ASN A 94 18.86 -10.14 17.54
CA ASN A 94 18.97 -11.53 18.00
C ASN A 94 20.41 -12.10 17.88
N GLY A 95 21.39 -11.29 17.46
CA GLY A 95 22.78 -11.71 17.25
C GLY A 95 23.05 -12.41 15.91
N ASN A 96 22.02 -12.66 15.09
CA ASN A 96 22.19 -13.32 13.80
C ASN A 96 22.42 -12.29 12.68
N LYS A 97 23.49 -12.49 11.90
CA LYS A 97 23.75 -11.68 10.72
C LYS A 97 22.68 -11.90 9.67
N VAL A 98 22.18 -10.80 9.11
CA VAL A 98 21.23 -10.80 8.00
C VAL A 98 21.93 -10.41 6.71
N TYR A 99 21.51 -10.99 5.60
CA TYR A 99 22.09 -10.78 4.27
C TYR A 99 21.00 -10.38 3.28
N PHE A 100 21.32 -9.46 2.39
CA PHE A 100 20.47 -9.13 1.25
C PHE A 100 20.44 -10.29 0.24
N PRO A 101 19.46 -10.34 -0.68
CA PRO A 101 19.39 -11.39 -1.71
C PRO A 101 20.63 -11.50 -2.60
N ASN A 102 21.43 -10.45 -2.71
CA ASN A 102 22.71 -10.45 -3.44
C ASN A 102 23.90 -10.98 -2.62
N GLY A 103 23.67 -11.51 -1.41
CA GLY A 103 24.69 -12.05 -0.53
C GLY A 103 25.46 -11.02 0.29
N LYS A 104 25.22 -9.71 0.12
CA LYS A 104 25.85 -8.67 0.93
C LYS A 104 25.27 -8.69 2.35
N GLU A 105 26.14 -8.63 3.36
CA GLU A 105 25.71 -8.46 4.74
C GLU A 105 24.94 -7.14 4.91
N ALA A 106 23.75 -7.21 5.51
CA ALA A 106 22.93 -6.06 5.86
C ALA A 106 23.40 -5.48 7.20
N THR A 107 24.62 -4.94 7.22
CA THR A 107 25.29 -4.43 8.43
C THR A 107 24.43 -3.42 9.20
N ASP A 108 23.66 -2.60 8.49
CA ASP A 108 22.78 -1.60 9.09
C ASP A 108 21.59 -2.21 9.86
N TRP A 109 21.30 -3.49 9.64
CA TRP A 109 20.24 -4.25 10.32
C TRP A 109 20.77 -5.09 11.50
N ASN A 110 22.08 -5.31 11.58
CA ASN A 110 22.72 -6.18 12.58
C ASN A 110 23.01 -5.42 13.89
N LYS A 111 21.99 -4.74 14.42
CA LYS A 111 22.04 -3.97 15.67
C LYS A 111 20.63 -3.79 16.22
N ASP A 112 20.54 -3.39 17.48
CA ASP A 112 19.27 -2.89 18.01
C ASP A 112 18.80 -1.71 17.16
N LEU A 113 17.52 -1.73 16.81
CA LEU A 113 16.92 -0.67 16.00
C LEU A 113 15.68 -0.16 16.71
N THR A 114 15.48 1.15 16.65
CA THR A 114 14.18 1.78 16.85
C THR A 114 13.29 1.60 15.62
N PHE A 115 11.98 1.80 15.76
CA PHE A 115 11.06 1.80 14.61
C PHE A 115 11.55 2.78 13.53
N LYS A 116 11.93 4.00 13.92
CA LYS A 116 12.39 5.06 13.02
C LYS A 116 13.61 4.66 12.21
N GLU A 117 14.60 4.04 12.86
CA GLU A 117 15.80 3.56 12.17
C GLU A 117 15.47 2.38 11.25
N ALA A 118 14.66 1.44 11.73
CA ALA A 118 14.24 0.28 10.96
C ALA A 118 13.44 0.67 9.71
N PHE A 119 12.54 1.66 9.82
CA PHE A 119 11.76 2.15 8.68
C PHE A 119 12.67 2.80 7.63
N LYS A 120 13.60 3.68 8.06
CA LYS A 120 14.56 4.35 7.17
C LYS A 120 15.51 3.36 6.48
N ALA A 121 16.03 2.39 7.22
CA ALA A 121 16.94 1.36 6.68
C ALA A 121 16.20 0.23 5.96
N SER A 122 14.86 0.28 5.91
CA SER A 122 14.01 -0.79 5.40
C SER A 122 14.32 -2.16 6.03
N ALA A 123 14.65 -2.18 7.32
CA ALA A 123 15.09 -3.36 8.06
C ALA A 123 13.98 -4.42 8.15
N VAL A 124 14.04 -5.42 7.28
CA VAL A 124 13.03 -6.48 7.21
C VAL A 124 12.82 -7.19 8.56
N PRO A 125 13.87 -7.59 9.31
CA PRO A 125 13.70 -8.33 10.57
C PRO A 125 12.84 -7.60 11.62
N TYR A 126 12.94 -6.26 11.68
CA TYR A 126 12.15 -5.44 12.61
C TYR A 126 10.65 -5.53 12.29
N PHE A 127 10.27 -5.39 11.01
CA PHE A 127 8.87 -5.44 10.58
C PHE A 127 8.31 -6.87 10.55
N GLN A 128 9.18 -7.88 10.41
CA GLN A 128 8.83 -9.26 10.65
C GLN A 128 8.46 -9.51 12.11
N GLU A 129 9.22 -8.93 13.03
CA GLU A 129 8.91 -9.01 14.45
C GLU A 129 7.63 -8.28 14.82
N LEU A 130 7.39 -7.08 14.27
CA LEU A 130 6.10 -6.41 14.42
C LEU A 130 4.94 -7.27 13.91
N ALA A 131 5.05 -7.85 12.71
CA ALA A 131 4.01 -8.69 12.16
C ALA A 131 3.71 -9.92 13.03
N ARG A 132 4.73 -10.54 13.63
CA ARG A 132 4.56 -11.65 14.59
C ARG A 132 3.85 -11.21 15.86
N ARG A 133 4.20 -10.04 16.41
CA ARG A 133 3.57 -9.49 17.63
C ARG A 133 2.13 -9.06 17.41
N ILE A 134 1.80 -8.47 16.27
CA ILE A 134 0.43 -8.08 15.89
C ILE A 134 -0.43 -9.33 15.70
N GLY A 135 0.12 -10.37 15.07
CA GLY A 135 -0.56 -11.62 14.78
C GLY A 135 -1.41 -11.57 13.50
N LYS A 136 -1.69 -12.75 12.96
CA LYS A 136 -2.34 -12.91 11.65
C LYS A 136 -3.76 -12.34 11.62
N ASP A 137 -4.55 -12.63 12.65
CA ASP A 137 -5.97 -12.28 12.65
C ASP A 137 -6.17 -10.76 12.71
N THR A 138 -5.39 -10.08 13.55
CA THR A 138 -5.37 -8.61 13.63
C THR A 138 -4.87 -7.99 12.34
N LEU A 139 -3.79 -8.51 11.75
CA LEU A 139 -3.32 -8.04 10.44
C LEU A 139 -4.40 -8.22 9.36
N GLN A 140 -5.06 -9.37 9.32
CA GLN A 140 -6.12 -9.65 8.35
C GLN A 140 -7.29 -8.68 8.50
N LEU A 141 -7.75 -8.45 9.73
CA LEU A 141 -8.80 -7.46 10.04
C LEU A 141 -8.46 -6.09 9.47
N TRP A 142 -7.22 -5.63 9.65
CA TRP A 142 -6.78 -4.32 9.14
C TRP A 142 -6.63 -4.29 7.62
N LEU A 143 -6.10 -5.35 6.99
CA LEU A 143 -6.05 -5.41 5.53
C LEU A 143 -7.46 -5.38 4.91
N ASP A 144 -8.40 -6.09 5.53
CA ASP A 144 -9.79 -6.11 5.11
C ASP A 144 -10.44 -4.73 5.27
N SER A 145 -10.22 -4.09 6.42
CA SER A 145 -10.76 -2.75 6.73
C SER A 145 -10.21 -1.66 5.82
N LEU A 146 -8.91 -1.72 5.50
CA LEU A 146 -8.26 -0.80 4.56
C LEU A 146 -8.58 -1.10 3.10
N GLY A 147 -9.14 -2.26 2.80
CA GLY A 147 -9.30 -2.73 1.42
C GLY A 147 -7.96 -2.96 0.70
N TYR A 148 -6.87 -3.23 1.42
CA TYR A 148 -5.49 -3.18 0.91
C TYR A 148 -5.21 -4.29 -0.13
N GLY A 149 -5.23 -3.92 -1.41
CA GLY A 149 -4.91 -4.80 -2.54
C GLY A 149 -5.71 -6.11 -2.54
N THR A 150 -5.03 -7.24 -2.70
CA THR A 150 -5.62 -8.58 -2.65
C THR A 150 -6.04 -9.03 -1.25
N LYS A 151 -5.65 -8.29 -0.19
CA LYS A 151 -5.93 -8.61 1.22
C LYS A 151 -5.48 -10.00 1.66
N LYS A 152 -4.58 -10.63 0.90
CA LYS A 152 -4.24 -12.04 1.06
C LYS A 152 -3.02 -12.21 1.97
N ILE A 153 -3.23 -12.77 3.16
CA ILE A 153 -2.14 -13.29 4.01
C ILE A 153 -2.04 -14.80 3.81
N SER A 154 -1.03 -15.24 3.05
CA SER A 154 -0.74 -16.66 2.82
C SER A 154 0.70 -17.00 3.16
N GLY A 155 0.92 -18.17 3.75
CA GLY A 155 2.20 -18.55 4.32
C GLY A 155 2.45 -17.91 5.69
N PRO A 156 3.72 -17.79 6.12
CA PRO A 156 4.08 -17.19 7.39
C PRO A 156 3.64 -15.72 7.51
N VAL A 157 3.16 -15.35 8.71
CA VAL A 157 2.68 -14.00 9.02
C VAL A 157 3.76 -12.92 8.84
N ASP A 158 5.03 -13.30 8.82
CA ASP A 158 6.18 -12.41 8.69
C ASP A 158 6.79 -12.40 7.28
N SER A 159 6.11 -12.94 6.27
CA SER A 159 6.64 -12.97 4.89
C SER A 159 5.61 -12.77 3.78
N PHE A 160 4.31 -12.62 4.07
CA PHE A 160 3.25 -12.53 3.06
C PHE A 160 3.38 -11.34 2.10
N TRP A 161 4.05 -10.25 2.51
CA TRP A 161 4.34 -9.09 1.65
C TRP A 161 5.61 -9.26 0.80
N LEU A 162 6.36 -10.35 1.01
CA LEU A 162 7.62 -10.69 0.32
C LEU A 162 7.50 -11.94 -0.57
N ASN A 163 6.45 -12.76 -0.38
CA ASN A 163 6.30 -14.06 -1.03
C ASN A 163 5.35 -14.05 -2.25
N ASN A 164 5.03 -12.87 -2.77
CA ASN A 164 4.18 -12.64 -3.94
C ASN A 164 2.69 -13.05 -3.76
N THR A 165 2.23 -13.29 -2.53
CA THR A 165 0.82 -13.63 -2.25
C THR A 165 -0.04 -12.39 -2.05
N LEU A 166 0.40 -11.44 -1.24
CA LEU A 166 -0.19 -10.11 -1.17
C LEU A 166 0.23 -9.30 -2.40
N LYS A 167 -0.75 -8.72 -3.09
CA LYS A 167 -0.50 -7.85 -4.23
C LYS A 167 -1.34 -6.58 -4.16
N ILE A 168 -0.80 -5.48 -4.62
CA ILE A 168 -1.42 -4.17 -4.69
C ILE A 168 -0.89 -3.43 -5.93
N SER A 169 -1.74 -2.64 -6.57
CA SER A 169 -1.36 -1.84 -7.74
C SER A 169 -0.80 -0.47 -7.34
N PRO A 170 -0.02 0.18 -8.21
CA PRO A 170 0.39 1.56 -8.04
C PRO A 170 -0.78 2.54 -7.82
N ASP A 171 -1.89 2.37 -8.53
CA ASP A 171 -3.14 3.14 -8.31
C ASP A 171 -3.68 2.96 -6.88
N GLU A 172 -3.80 1.71 -6.40
CA GLU A 172 -4.24 1.42 -5.03
C GLU A 172 -3.27 1.99 -3.97
N GLN A 173 -1.97 2.01 -4.24
CA GLN A 173 -0.97 2.64 -3.36
C GLN A 173 -1.15 4.16 -3.31
N LEU A 174 -1.41 4.81 -4.45
CA LEU A 174 -1.70 6.25 -4.49
C LEU A 174 -2.99 6.57 -3.73
N GLY A 175 -4.03 5.74 -3.88
CA GLY A 175 -5.29 5.87 -3.16
C GLY A 175 -5.14 5.76 -1.64
N LEU A 176 -4.21 4.93 -1.16
CA LEU A 176 -3.88 4.81 0.26
C LEU A 176 -3.17 6.04 0.83
N LEU A 177 -2.35 6.73 0.02
CA LEU A 177 -1.48 7.82 0.47
C LEU A 177 -2.10 9.22 0.34
N LYS A 178 -3.29 9.31 -0.27
CA LYS A 178 -4.01 10.57 -0.50
C LYS A 178 -4.53 11.21 0.79
#